data_AF-A0A3M3XQP2-F1
#
_entry.id   AF-A0A3M3XQP2-F1
#
_cell.length_a   1.000
_cell.length_b   1.000
_cell.length_c   1.000
_cell.angle_alpha   90.00
_cell.angle_beta   90.00
_cell.angle_gamma   90.00
#
_symmetry.space_group_name_H-M   'P 1'
#
loop_
_entity.id
_entity.type
_entity.pdbx_description
1 polymer ?
#
loop_
_entity_poly.entity_id
_entity_poly.type
_entity_poly.pdbx_seq_one_letter_code
_entity_poly.pdbx_strand_id
1 'polypeptide(L)'
;WVGQFAADLGFKIAYTPLGITLALTFVTLPFVVRTVQPVLADIPREVEEAAACLGARPLQVFRHILVPALLPAWLTGFALAFARGVGEYGSVIFIAGNMPMKTEILPLLIMVKLDQYDYTGATAIGVMMLVVSFILLLLINLLQRRIETPS
;
A
#
# COMPACT_ATOMS: atom_id res chain seq x y z
N TRP A 1 -3.24 -27.07 -2.30
CA TRP A 1 -2.68 -27.98 -1.28
C TRP A 1 -2.23 -27.29 0.01
N VAL A 2 -2.08 -25.94 0.07
CA VAL A 2 -1.97 -25.19 1.35
C VAL A 2 -3.35 -24.71 1.87
N GLY A 3 -4.36 -24.58 0.99
CA GLY A 3 -5.70 -24.13 1.36
C GLY A 3 -6.56 -25.12 2.16
N GLN A 4 -6.23 -26.42 2.17
CA GLN A 4 -6.97 -27.43 2.94
C GLN A 4 -6.59 -27.42 4.43
N PHE A 5 -5.31 -27.23 4.75
CA PHE A 5 -4.87 -27.13 6.15
C PHE A 5 -5.42 -25.89 6.88
N ALA A 6 -5.76 -24.82 6.14
CA ALA A 6 -6.43 -23.65 6.72
C ALA A 6 -7.96 -23.86 6.92
N ALA A 7 -8.57 -24.77 6.15
CA ALA A 7 -10.00 -25.07 6.25
C ALA A 7 -10.35 -25.87 7.52
N ASP A 8 -9.43 -26.74 7.99
CA ASP A 8 -9.63 -27.57 9.19
C ASP A 8 -9.53 -26.78 10.50
N LEU A 9 -8.96 -25.57 10.47
CA LEU A 9 -8.81 -24.66 11.62
C LEU A 9 -10.01 -23.72 11.82
N GLY A 10 -11.08 -23.82 11.02
CA GLY A 10 -12.28 -22.98 11.16
C GLY A 10 -12.09 -21.50 10.77
N PHE A 11 -10.87 -21.09 10.40
CA PHE A 11 -10.59 -19.77 9.83
C PHE A 11 -10.81 -19.78 8.32
N LYS A 12 -12.00 -19.41 7.87
CA LYS A 12 -12.23 -19.07 6.45
C LYS A 12 -11.49 -17.77 6.13
N ILE A 13 -10.21 -17.85 5.78
CA ILE A 13 -9.41 -16.67 5.36
C ILE A 13 -9.87 -16.20 3.98
N ALA A 14 -10.16 -17.13 3.08
CA ALA A 14 -10.82 -16.83 1.81
C ALA A 14 -12.22 -16.23 2.07
N TYR A 15 -12.56 -15.19 1.31
CA TYR A 15 -13.84 -14.49 1.34
C TYR A 15 -14.10 -13.62 2.58
N THR A 16 -13.05 -13.27 3.33
CA THR A 16 -13.14 -12.31 4.44
C THR A 16 -12.39 -11.01 4.13
N PRO A 17 -12.80 -9.87 4.71
CA PRO A 17 -12.04 -8.63 4.64
C PRO A 17 -10.58 -8.80 5.07
N LEU A 18 -10.31 -9.66 6.06
CA LEU A 18 -8.95 -9.95 6.52
C LEU A 18 -8.11 -10.65 5.46
N GLY A 19 -8.67 -11.65 4.76
CA GLY A 19 -7.96 -12.33 3.67
C GLY A 19 -7.65 -11.39 2.51
N ILE A 20 -8.58 -10.49 2.17
CA ILE A 20 -8.39 -9.46 1.14
C ILE A 20 -7.27 -8.50 1.56
N THR A 21 -7.28 -8.01 2.80
CA THR A 21 -6.23 -7.11 3.31
C THR A 21 -4.85 -7.76 3.27
N LEU A 22 -4.73 -9.03 3.68
CA LEU A 22 -3.45 -9.75 3.63
C LEU A 22 -2.96 -9.95 2.20
N ALA A 23 -3.85 -10.32 1.27
CA ALA A 23 -3.52 -10.48 -0.14
C ALA A 23 -3.05 -9.16 -0.76
N LEU A 24 -3.80 -8.07 -0.55
CA LEU A 24 -3.43 -6.73 -1.01
C LEU A 24 -2.10 -6.30 -0.41
N THR A 25 -1.89 -6.49 0.90
CA THR A 25 -0.62 -6.17 1.56
C THR A 25 0.53 -6.87 0.87
N PHE A 26 0.41 -8.17 0.56
CA PHE A 26 1.48 -8.92 -0.11
C PHE A 26 1.74 -8.41 -1.53
N VAL A 27 0.69 -8.09 -2.28
CA VAL A 27 0.80 -7.52 -3.64
C VAL A 27 1.44 -6.14 -3.63
N THR A 28 1.17 -5.32 -2.62
CA THR A 28 1.62 -3.91 -2.58
C THR A 28 2.91 -3.70 -1.80
N LEU A 29 3.31 -4.63 -0.92
CA LEU A 29 4.53 -4.53 -0.11
C LEU A 29 5.81 -4.28 -0.92
N PRO A 30 6.04 -4.91 -2.10
CA PRO A 30 7.24 -4.66 -2.90
C PRO A 30 7.40 -3.21 -3.33
N PHE A 31 6.31 -2.44 -3.46
CA PHE A 31 6.36 -1.02 -3.83
C PHE A 31 6.98 -0.19 -2.70
N VAL A 32 6.57 -0.44 -1.45
CA VAL A 32 7.13 0.24 -0.28
C VAL A 32 8.60 -0.13 -0.07
N VAL A 33 8.93 -1.42 -0.20
CA VAL A 33 10.32 -1.88 -0.03
C VAL A 33 11.24 -1.26 -1.06
N ARG A 34 10.82 -1.20 -2.34
CA ARG A 34 11.62 -0.61 -3.42
C ARG A 34 11.88 0.89 -3.27
N THR A 35 11.02 1.63 -2.58
CA THR A 35 11.26 3.07 -2.32
C THR A 35 12.11 3.29 -1.07
N VAL A 36 11.91 2.50 -0.02
CA VAL A 36 12.59 2.68 1.27
C VAL A 36 14.01 2.11 1.25
N GLN A 37 14.22 0.94 0.62
CA GLN A 37 15.52 0.26 0.58
C GLN A 37 16.69 1.13 0.07
N PRO A 38 16.59 1.88 -1.05
CA PRO A 38 17.70 2.70 -1.53
C PRO A 38 18.03 3.83 -0.55
N VAL A 39 17.03 4.46 0.06
CA VAL A 39 17.25 5.54 1.03
C VAL A 39 17.90 5.01 2.30
N LEU A 40 17.48 3.82 2.77
CA LEU A 40 18.13 3.18 3.91
C LEU A 40 19.59 2.83 3.62
N ALA A 41 19.91 2.39 2.40
CA ALA A 41 21.28 2.04 2.01
C ALA A 41 22.20 3.26 1.84
N ASP A 42 21.63 4.45 1.61
CA ASP A 42 22.36 5.70 1.42
C ASP A 42 22.70 6.40 2.75
N ILE A 43 22.05 6.02 3.86
CA ILE A 43 22.32 6.60 5.18
C ILE A 43 23.74 6.22 5.63
N PRO A 44 24.64 7.19 5.89
CA PRO A 44 26.00 6.90 6.34
C PRO A 44 26.00 6.24 7.72
N ARG A 45 26.68 5.09 7.83
CA ARG A 45 26.83 4.38 9.12
C ARG A 45 27.48 5.24 10.21
N GLU A 46 28.31 6.19 9.81
CA GLU A 46 28.97 7.14 10.72
C GLU A 46 27.97 7.92 11.60
N VAL A 47 26.77 8.21 11.07
CA VAL A 47 25.71 8.92 11.82
C VAL A 47 25.16 8.05 12.95
N GLU A 48 24.98 6.75 12.69
CA GLU A 48 24.53 5.79 13.70
C GLU A 48 25.63 5.52 14.74
N GLU A 49 26.87 5.37 14.29
CA GLU A 49 28.04 5.15 15.16
C GLU A 49 28.30 6.36 16.07
N ALA A 50 28.19 7.59 15.55
CA ALA A 50 28.30 8.81 16.35
C ALA A 50 27.20 8.90 17.42
N ALA A 51 25.95 8.57 17.06
CA ALA A 51 24.86 8.53 18.02
C ALA A 51 25.10 7.47 19.11
N ALA A 52 25.60 6.29 18.75
CA ALA A 52 25.96 5.25 19.71
C ALA A 52 27.10 5.68 20.64
N CYS A 53 28.12 6.37 20.13
CA CYS A 53 29.21 6.95 20.92
C CYS A 53 28.71 7.99 21.93
N LEU A 54 27.65 8.73 21.60
CA LEU A 54 26.97 9.67 22.51
C LEU A 54 26.01 9.00 23.51
N GLY A 55 25.97 7.66 23.54
CA GLY A 55 25.13 6.88 24.45
C GLY A 55 23.70 6.68 23.98
N ALA A 56 23.39 6.96 22.71
CA ALA A 56 22.06 6.70 22.16
C ALA A 56 21.78 5.20 22.08
N ARG A 57 20.59 4.81 22.54
CA ARG A 57 20.09 3.43 22.41
C ARG A 57 19.64 3.16 20.96
N PRO A 58 19.64 1.90 20.49
CA PRO A 58 19.20 1.57 19.13
C PRO A 58 17.80 2.10 18.76
N LEU A 59 16.87 2.10 19.73
CA LEU A 59 15.52 2.64 19.52
C LEU A 59 15.52 4.17 19.34
N GLN A 60 16.45 4.88 19.97
CA GLN A 60 16.60 6.33 19.80
C GLN A 60 17.15 6.66 18.42
N VAL A 61 18.18 5.93 17.96
CA VAL A 61 18.72 6.03 16.59
C VAL A 61 17.62 5.76 15.57
N PHE A 62 16.88 4.67 15.72
CA PHE A 62 15.76 4.36 14.84
C PHE A 62 14.72 5.48 14.77
N ARG A 63 14.22 5.95 15.91
CA ARG A 63 13.14 6.92 15.94
C ARG A 63 13.55 8.35 15.55
N HIS A 64 14.77 8.78 15.87
CA HIS A 64 15.20 10.17 15.68
C HIS A 64 16.07 10.37 14.44
N ILE A 65 16.67 9.31 13.89
CA ILE A 65 17.57 9.39 12.74
C ILE A 65 16.94 8.64 11.56
N LEU A 66 16.67 7.34 11.71
CA LEU A 66 16.15 6.53 10.60
C LEU A 66 14.73 6.92 10.20
N VAL A 67 13.79 7.01 11.13
CA VAL A 67 12.38 7.31 10.82
C VAL A 67 12.21 8.65 10.09
N PRO A 68 12.80 9.77 10.54
CA PRO A 68 12.68 11.04 9.83
C PRO A 68 13.34 11.02 8.44
N ALA A 69 14.49 10.35 8.30
CA ALA A 69 15.18 10.22 7.02
C ALA A 69 14.40 9.36 6.02
N LEU A 70 13.77 8.28 6.49
CA LEU A 70 12.97 7.38 5.66
C LEU A 70 11.55 7.90 5.39
N LEU A 71 11.05 8.86 6.17
CA LEU A 71 9.66 9.33 6.10
C LEU A 71 9.23 9.76 4.68
N PRO A 72 10.01 10.54 3.92
CA PRO A 72 9.62 10.94 2.56
C PRO A 72 9.50 9.74 1.62
N ALA A 73 10.49 8.85 1.65
CA ALA A 73 10.53 7.64 0.83
C ALA A 73 9.42 6.65 1.20
N TRP A 74 9.07 6.60 2.49
CA TRP A 74 8.01 5.77 3.00
C TRP A 74 6.63 6.28 2.57
N LEU A 75 6.39 7.60 2.63
CA LEU A 75 5.18 8.22 2.10
C LEU A 75 5.01 7.95 0.60
N THR A 76 6.08 8.09 -0.19
CA THR A 76 6.04 7.79 -1.63
C THR A 76 5.80 6.31 -1.90
N GLY A 77 6.45 5.42 -1.15
CA GLY A 77 6.19 3.98 -1.21
C GLY A 77 4.75 3.62 -0.89
N PHE A 78 4.19 4.24 0.15
CA PHE A 78 2.79 4.09 0.53
C PHE A 78 1.84 4.58 -0.57
N ALA A 79 2.13 5.72 -1.20
CA ALA A 79 1.34 6.24 -2.31
C ALA A 79 1.24 5.26 -3.48
N LEU A 80 2.39 4.72 -3.89
CA LEU A 80 2.49 3.77 -4.99
C LEU A 80 1.80 2.45 -4.65
N ALA A 81 2.01 1.95 -3.42
CA ALA A 81 1.32 0.78 -2.89
C ALA A 81 -0.21 0.98 -2.89
N PHE A 82 -0.69 2.14 -2.44
CA PHE A 82 -2.12 2.47 -2.41
C PHE A 82 -2.71 2.54 -3.82
N ALA A 83 -2.07 3.26 -4.74
CA ALA A 83 -2.51 3.35 -6.14
C ALA A 83 -2.57 1.96 -6.79
N ARG A 84 -1.58 1.11 -6.49
CA ARG A 84 -1.56 -0.29 -6.96
C ARG A 84 -2.68 -1.13 -6.35
N GLY A 85 -2.96 -0.97 -5.06
CA GLY A 85 -4.00 -1.72 -4.34
C GLY A 85 -5.40 -1.35 -4.80
N VAL A 86 -5.68 -0.06 -5.03
CA VAL A 86 -6.97 0.41 -5.56
C VAL A 86 -7.26 -0.17 -6.94
N GLY A 87 -6.26 -0.29 -7.80
CA GLY A 87 -6.39 -0.88 -9.13
C GLY A 87 -6.32 -2.42 -9.15
N GLU A 88 -6.17 -3.09 -8.02
CA GLU A 88 -6.03 -4.54 -7.98
C GLU A 88 -7.39 -5.24 -8.12
N TYR A 89 -7.57 -5.91 -9.25
CA TYR A 89 -8.74 -6.75 -9.54
C TYR A 89 -8.39 -8.25 -9.53
N GLY A 90 -7.26 -8.61 -10.16
CA GLY A 90 -6.94 -9.99 -10.51
C GLY A 90 -6.77 -10.92 -9.32
N SER A 91 -6.05 -10.53 -8.27
CA SER A 91 -5.92 -11.35 -7.06
C SER A 91 -7.14 -11.25 -6.14
N VAL A 92 -7.81 -10.10 -6.12
CA VAL A 92 -8.89 -9.85 -5.16
C VAL A 92 -10.18 -10.53 -5.58
N ILE A 93 -10.48 -10.69 -6.87
CA ILE A 93 -11.70 -11.40 -7.30
C ILE A 93 -11.73 -12.88 -6.88
N PHE A 94 -10.57 -13.55 -6.84
CA PHE A 94 -10.50 -14.96 -6.42
C PHE A 94 -10.58 -15.13 -4.90
N ILE A 95 -10.30 -14.06 -4.14
CA ILE A 95 -10.23 -14.08 -2.67
C ILE A 95 -11.46 -13.42 -2.04
N ALA A 96 -12.04 -12.40 -2.68
CA ALA A 96 -13.23 -11.71 -2.25
C ALA A 96 -14.46 -12.49 -2.76
N GLY A 97 -15.32 -12.93 -1.86
CA GLY A 97 -16.45 -13.80 -2.22
C GLY A 97 -17.58 -13.08 -2.94
N ASN A 98 -17.29 -11.87 -3.43
CA ASN A 98 -18.20 -10.89 -3.98
C ASN A 98 -19.52 -10.81 -3.19
N MET A 99 -19.42 -10.71 -1.87
CA MET A 99 -20.61 -10.53 -1.04
C MET A 99 -20.96 -9.04 -1.04
N PRO A 100 -22.14 -8.65 -1.56
CA PRO A 100 -22.57 -7.26 -1.61
C PRO A 100 -22.42 -6.61 -0.23
N MET A 101 -21.87 -5.39 -0.19
CA MET A 101 -21.66 -4.61 1.04
C MET A 101 -20.73 -5.24 2.09
N LYS A 102 -20.05 -6.37 1.81
CA LYS A 102 -19.11 -7.01 2.75
C LYS A 102 -17.71 -7.19 2.17
N THR A 103 -17.61 -7.67 0.94
CA THR A 103 -16.33 -7.95 0.26
C THR A 103 -16.34 -7.45 -1.18
N GLU A 104 -17.22 -6.50 -1.47
CA GLU A 104 -17.33 -5.89 -2.78
C GLU A 104 -16.16 -4.94 -3.04
N ILE A 105 -15.59 -5.03 -4.24
CA ILE A 105 -14.48 -4.18 -4.69
C ILE A 105 -14.94 -3.33 -5.88
N LEU A 106 -14.50 -2.07 -5.92
CA LEU A 106 -14.87 -1.15 -7.00
C LEU A 106 -14.55 -1.68 -8.41
N PRO A 107 -13.38 -2.33 -8.67
CA PRO A 107 -13.10 -2.91 -9.98
C PRO A 107 -14.11 -3.97 -10.43
N LEU A 108 -14.70 -4.72 -9.50
CA LEU A 108 -15.72 -5.71 -9.80
C LEU A 108 -17.04 -5.04 -10.17
N LEU A 109 -17.38 -3.93 -9.51
CA LEU A 109 -18.55 -3.14 -9.86
C LEU A 109 -18.44 -2.57 -11.29
N ILE A 110 -17.24 -2.19 -11.73
CA ILE A 110 -16.99 -1.80 -13.14
C ILE A 110 -17.38 -2.95 -14.08
N MET A 111 -16.94 -4.18 -13.81
CA MET A 111 -17.29 -5.35 -14.63
C MET A 111 -18.78 -5.63 -14.63
N VAL A 112 -19.44 -5.61 -13.46
CA VAL A 112 -20.90 -5.78 -13.35
C VAL A 112 -21.64 -4.74 -14.18
N LYS A 113 -21.18 -3.48 -14.16
CA LYS A 113 -21.76 -2.38 -14.94
C LYS A 113 -21.54 -2.56 -16.45
N LEU A 114 -20.38 -3.03 -16.87
CA LEU A 114 -20.10 -3.36 -18.27
C LEU A 114 -20.98 -4.52 -18.76
N ASP A 115 -21.17 -5.56 -17.95
CA ASP A 115 -22.04 -6.70 -18.27
C ASP A 115 -23.52 -6.28 -18.38
N GLN A 116 -23.93 -5.25 -17.63
CA GLN A 116 -25.26 -4.64 -17.70
C GLN A 116 -25.41 -3.63 -18.84
N TYR A 117 -24.39 -3.46 -19.70
CA TYR A 117 -24.32 -2.43 -20.75
C TYR A 117 -24.40 -0.98 -20.22
N ASP A 118 -24.18 -0.77 -18.92
CA ASP A 118 -24.12 0.55 -18.28
C ASP A 118 -22.68 1.10 -18.36
N TYR A 119 -22.26 1.46 -19.57
CA TYR A 119 -20.94 2.02 -19.84
C TYR A 119 -20.70 3.34 -19.11
N THR A 120 -21.76 4.13 -18.90
CA THR A 120 -21.70 5.40 -18.17
C THR A 120 -21.37 5.15 -16.71
N GLY A 121 -22.04 4.21 -16.05
CA GLY A 121 -21.78 3.82 -14.68
C GLY A 121 -20.37 3.23 -14.49
N ALA A 122 -19.94 2.35 -15.40
CA ALA A 122 -18.60 1.79 -15.39
C ALA A 122 -17.51 2.87 -15.51
N THR A 123 -17.70 3.82 -16.44
CA THR A 123 -16.76 4.92 -16.67
C THR A 123 -16.72 5.89 -15.49
N ALA A 124 -17.87 6.20 -14.88
CA ALA A 124 -17.93 7.07 -13.71
C ALA A 124 -17.11 6.52 -12.54
N ILE A 125 -17.20 5.21 -12.27
CA ILE A 125 -16.41 4.55 -11.22
C ILE A 125 -14.91 4.58 -11.58
N GLY A 126 -14.56 4.26 -12.82
CA GLY A 126 -13.16 4.28 -13.28
C GLY A 126 -12.52 5.68 -13.16
N VAL A 127 -13.23 6.72 -13.59
CA VAL A 127 -12.77 8.12 -13.48
C VAL A 127 -12.65 8.54 -12.02
N MET A 128 -13.62 8.19 -11.16
CA MET A 128 -13.54 8.46 -9.72
C MET A 128 -12.27 7.86 -9.11
N MET A 129 -11.99 6.58 -9.39
CA MET A 129 -10.78 5.91 -8.90
C MET A 129 -9.50 6.60 -9.40
N LEU A 130 -9.46 6.98 -10.68
CA LEU A 130 -8.35 7.71 -11.28
C LEU A 130 -8.10 9.05 -10.58
N VAL A 131 -9.16 9.83 -10.37
CA VAL A 131 -9.08 11.15 -9.71
C VAL A 131 -8.57 11.01 -8.28
N VAL A 132 -9.08 10.03 -7.52
CA VAL A 132 -8.62 9.78 -6.14
C VAL A 132 -7.14 9.39 -6.12
N SER A 133 -6.72 8.45 -6.98
CA SER A 133 -5.31 8.05 -7.07
C SER A 133 -4.41 9.22 -7.49
N PHE A 134 -4.85 10.03 -8.44
CA PHE A 134 -4.11 11.21 -8.90
C PHE A 134 -3.95 12.25 -7.77
N ILE A 135 -5.03 12.58 -7.06
CA ILE A 135 -4.97 13.53 -5.93
C ILE A 135 -4.01 13.03 -4.84
N LEU A 136 -4.09 11.74 -4.49
CA LEU A 136 -3.22 11.17 -3.45
C LEU A 136 -1.75 11.20 -3.86
N LEU A 137 -1.45 10.81 -5.11
CA LEU A 137 -0.08 10.89 -5.65
C LEU A 137 0.42 12.33 -5.72
N LEU A 138 -0.43 13.27 -6.15
CA LEU A 138 -0.10 14.70 -6.22
C LEU A 138 0.22 15.26 -4.83
N LEU A 139 -0.63 14.99 -3.83
CA LEU A 139 -0.41 15.44 -2.45
C LEU A 139 0.92 14.91 -1.89
N ILE A 140 1.21 13.63 -2.11
CA ILE A 140 2.45 13.03 -1.61
C ILE A 140 3.67 13.58 -2.33
N ASN A 141 3.60 13.78 -3.65
CA ASN A 141 4.67 14.41 -4.41
C ASN A 141 4.93 15.86 -3.95
N LEU A 142 3.88 16.63 -3.67
CA LEU A 142 3.99 17.99 -3.14
C LEU A 142 4.59 18.02 -1.73
N LEU A 143 4.18 17.10 -0.86
CA LEU A 143 4.74 16.96 0.48
C LEU A 143 6.22 16.56 0.43
N GLN A 144 6.60 15.61 -0.42
CA GLN A 144 7.98 15.19 -0.62
C GLN A 144 8.85 16.37 -1.07
N ARG A 145 8.41 17.13 -2.08
CA ARG A 145 9.13 18.33 -2.55
C ARG A 145 9.38 19.35 -1.46
N ARG A 146 8.46 19.50 -0.50
CA ARG A 146 8.63 20.42 0.64
C ARG A 146 9.65 19.92 1.65
N ILE A 147 9.79 18.60 1.82
CA ILE A 147 10.73 17.99 2.75
C ILE A 147 12.15 17.94 2.15
N GLU A 148 12.26 17.76 0.84
CA GLU A 148 13.55 17.68 0.10
C GLU A 148 14.20 19.04 -0.18
N THR A 149 13.54 20.18 0.09
CA THR A 149 14.15 21.51 -0.01
C THR A 149 14.64 21.97 1.37
N PRO A 150 15.87 21.61 1.80
CA PRO A 150 16.53 22.33 2.87
C PRO A 150 17.01 23.67 2.30
N SER A 151 16.50 24.77 2.84
CA SER A 151 17.10 26.11 2.71
C SER A 151 18.40 26.19 3.49
#